data_AF-A0A8J3L7F3-F1
#
_entry.id   AF-A0A8J3L7F3-F1
#
_cell.length_a   1.000
_cell.length_b   1.000
_cell.length_c   1.000
_cell.angle_alpha   90.00
_cell.angle_beta   90.00
_cell.angle_gamma   90.00
#
_symmetry.space_group_name_H-M   'P 1'
#
loop_
_entity.id
_entity.type
_entity.pdbx_description
1 polymer ?
#
loop_
_entity_poly.entity_id
_entity_poly.type
_entity_poly.pdbx_seq_one_letter_code
_entity_poly.pdbx_strand_id
1 'polypeptide(L)' 'MRADHEEYIAQVRGWAESADAEGRVAAARQHWGHVRTLEAMDKPWETKPRAA' A
#
# COMPACT_ATOMS: atom_id res chain seq x y z
N MET A 1 7.03 -10.40 -5.37
CA MET A 1 6.01 -11.43 -5.10
C MET A 1 4.89 -10.82 -4.24
N ARG A 2 3.81 -11.57 -3.94
CA ARG A 2 2.72 -11.13 -3.05
C ARG A 2 3.23 -10.58 -1.73
N ALA A 3 4.16 -11.30 -1.09
CA ALA A 3 4.74 -10.91 0.20
C ALA A 3 5.46 -9.56 0.13
N ASP A 4 6.27 -9.31 -0.91
CA ASP A 4 6.96 -8.02 -1.09
C ASP A 4 5.96 -6.86 -1.27
N HIS A 5 4.85 -7.10 -1.99
CA HIS A 5 3.81 -6.08 -2.19
C HIS A 5 3.07 -5.75 -0.89
N GLU A 6 2.70 -6.77 -0.12
CA GLU A 6 2.05 -6.62 1.18
C GLU A 6 2.99 -5.95 2.20
N GLU A 7 4.27 -6.32 2.22
CA GLU A 7 5.30 -5.69 3.06
C GLU A 7 5.49 -4.21 2.69
N TYR A 8 5.53 -3.89 1.40
CA TYR A 8 5.65 -2.51 0.95
C TYR A 8 4.43 -1.66 1.35
N ILE A 9 3.21 -2.19 1.20
CA ILE A 9 1.99 -1.51 1.69
C ILE A 9 2.08 -1.25 3.20
N ALA A 10 2.52 -2.23 3.98
CA ALA A 10 2.67 -2.08 5.43
C ALA A 10 3.69 -0.99 5.79
N GLN A 11 4.81 -0.92 5.07
CA GLN A 11 5.81 0.13 5.26
C GLN A 11 5.24 1.54 4.98
N VAL A 12 4.54 1.72 3.85
CA VAL A 12 3.94 3.02 3.50
C VAL A 12 2.83 3.41 4.49
N ARG A 13 2.06 2.45 5.00
CA ARG A 13 1.10 2.68 6.09
C ARG A 13 1.78 3.21 7.35
N GLY A 14 2.88 2.59 7.77
CA GLY A 14 3.65 3.05 8.93
C GLY A 14 4.15 4.49 8.78
N TRP A 15 4.52 4.92 7.57
CA TRP A 15 4.86 6.33 7.31
C TRP A 15 3.65 7.25 7.40
N ALA A 16 2.48 6.81 6.92
CA ALA A 16 1.25 7.58 7.02
C ALA A 16 0.83 7.77 8.48
N GLU A 17 0.87 6.71 9.28
CA GLU A 17 0.58 6.72 10.70
C GLU A 17 1.58 7.59 11.49
N SER A 18 2.88 7.48 11.20
CA SER A 18 3.90 8.32 11.84
C SER A 18 3.70 9.79 11.51
N ALA A 19 3.44 10.11 10.24
CA ALA A 19 3.16 11.48 9.81
C ALA A 19 1.89 12.06 10.45
N ASP A 20 0.86 11.23 10.64
CA ASP A 20 -0.39 11.64 11.31
C ASP A 20 -0.16 11.91 12.79
N ALA A 21 0.56 11.02 13.49
CA ALA A 21 0.94 11.18 14.89
C ALA A 21 1.80 12.42 15.13
N GLU A 22 2.64 12.81 14.16
CA GLU A 22 3.45 14.02 14.20
C GLU A 22 2.70 15.29 13.74
N GLY A 23 1.42 15.18 13.35
CA GLY A 23 0.63 16.31 12.85
C GLY A 23 1.05 16.82 11.46
N ARG A 24 1.83 16.03 10.71
CA ARG A 24 2.28 16.34 9.34
C ARG A 24 1.18 15.99 8.33
N VAL A 25 0.05 16.70 8.41
CA VAL A 25 -1.19 16.41 7.66
C VAL A 25 -0.98 16.22 6.15
N ALA A 26 -0.14 17.06 5.52
CA ALA A 26 0.14 16.95 4.08
C ALA A 26 0.88 15.64 3.72
N ALA A 27 1.88 15.26 4.54
CA ALA A 27 2.63 14.03 4.35
C ALA A 27 1.76 12.80 4.62
N ALA A 28 0.99 12.82 5.72
CA ALA A 28 0.03 11.77 6.04
C ALA A 28 -0.96 11.55 4.89
N ARG A 29 -1.54 12.62 4.34
CA ARG A 29 -2.44 12.56 3.18
C ARG A 29 -1.78 11.94 1.95
N GLN A 30 -0.52 12.30 1.67
CA GLN A 30 0.23 11.73 0.55
C GLN A 30 0.46 10.23 0.74
N HIS A 31 0.93 9.80 1.90
CA HIS A 31 1.20 8.39 2.19
C HIS A 31 -0.08 7.55 2.16
N TRP A 32 -1.19 8.04 2.74
CA TRP A 32 -2.49 7.39 2.62
C TRP A 32 -2.98 7.29 1.18
N GLY A 33 -2.75 8.31 0.36
CA GLY A 33 -3.04 8.26 -1.07
C GLY A 33 -2.24 7.16 -1.78
N HIS A 34 -0.95 7.05 -1.46
CA HIS A 34 -0.07 6.03 -2.02
C HIS A 34 -0.51 4.61 -1.63
N VAL A 35 -0.87 4.38 -0.36
CA VAL A 35 -1.43 3.10 0.12
C VAL A 35 -2.65 2.69 -0.70
N ARG A 36 -3.61 3.62 -0.92
CA ARG A 36 -4.82 3.33 -1.71
C ARG A 36 -4.48 2.94 -3.15
N THR A 37 -3.51 3.61 -3.77
CA THR A 37 -3.04 3.25 -5.11
C THR A 37 -2.48 1.83 -5.13
N LEU A 38 -1.61 1.48 -4.18
CA LEU A 38 -1.01 0.13 -4.11
C LEU A 38 -2.05 -0.97 -3.84
N GLU A 39 -3.07 -0.68 -3.03
CA GLU A 39 -4.16 -1.62 -2.76
C GLU A 39 -5.05 -1.85 -3.98
N ALA A 40 -5.20 -0.83 -4.83
CA ALA A 40 -6.01 -0.86 -6.04
C ALA A 40 -5.25 -1.38 -7.29
N MET A 41 -3.91 -1.50 -7.23
CA MET A 41 -3.14 -2.06 -8.33
C MET A 41 -3.55 -3.50 -8.63
N ASP A 42 -3.63 -3.84 -9.92
CA ASP A 42 -3.81 -5.22 -10.35
C ASP A 42 -2.69 -6.10 -9.78
N LYS A 43 -3.11 -7.21 -9.15
CA LYS A 43 -2.21 -8.14 -8.48
C LYS A 43 -2.09 -9.39 -9.34
N PRO A 44 -1.08 -9.49 -10.22
CA PRO A 44 -0.95 -10.60 -11.17
C PRO A 44 -0.82 -11.98 -10.51
N TRP A 45 -0.52 -12.02 -9.20
CA TRP A 45 -0.52 -13.26 -8.40
C TRP A 45 -1.91 -13.67 -7.87
N GLU A 46 -2.91 -12.78 -7.89
CA GLU A 46 -4.31 -13.11 -7.59
C GLU A 46 -5.02 -13.70 -8.82
N THR A 47 -4.54 -13.36 -10.02
CA THR A 47 -4.98 -13.93 -11.29
C THR A 47 -4.30 -15.29 -11.52
N LYS A 48 -4.73 -16.33 -10.80
CA LYS A 48 -4.35 -17.71 -11.18
C LYS A 48 -4.82 -17.99 -12.62
N PRO A 49 -4.00 -18.61 -13.50
CA PRO A 49 -4.50 -19.08 -14.78
C PRO A 49 -5.60 -20.11 -14.52
N ARG A 50 -6.78 -19.89 -15.09
CA ARG A 50 -7.81 -20.93 -15.19
C ARG A 50 -7.21 -22.04 -16.06
N ALA A 51 -6.77 -23.14 -15.42
CA ALA A 51 -6.43 -24.36 -16.13
C ALA A 51 -7.68 -24.80 -16.91
N ALA A 52 -7.55 -24.85 -18.24
CA ALA A 52 -8.58 -25.26 -19.18
C ALA A 52 -8.69 -26.78 -19.23
#